data_AF-A0A1F3P3C8-F1
#
_entry.id   AF-A0A1F3P3C8-F1
#
_cell.length_a   1.000
_cell.length_b   1.000
_cell.length_c   1.000
_cell.angle_alpha   90.00
_cell.angle_beta   90.00
_cell.angle_gamma   90.00
#
_symmetry.space_group_name_H-M   'P 1'
#
loop_
_entity.id
_entity.type
_entity.pdbx_description
1 polymer ?
#
loop_
_entity_poly.entity_id
_entity_poly.type
_entity_poly.pdbx_seq_one_letter_code
_entity_poly.pdbx_strand_id
1 'polypeptide(L)'
;MLFQIYCKTKKHEQALAHYEQYIVYRDSIKNKENEKAAIRQQTKYEFEKQLIVKEQEEKEKQRQEAVAVERRNNLQYSLLAVGIFIIFALLFFAFRFNLPVWLVNLLVFIPFLFLFEFLLIWLDPHTDQLITALTGQKGGEPAIKLLINAIMAGVIFPVHKFFERVLKGRMIGKGRGEK
;
A
#
# COMPACT_ATOMS: atom_id res chain seq x y z
N MET A 1 -32.65 40.64 -42.78
CA MET A 1 -33.50 40.37 -43.95
C MET A 1 -34.41 41.56 -44.33
N LEU A 2 -35.03 42.29 -43.39
CA LEU A 2 -35.88 43.46 -43.69
C LEU A 2 -35.12 44.74 -44.13
N PHE A 3 -33.95 45.03 -43.56
CA PHE A 3 -33.10 46.18 -43.94
C PHE A 3 -32.72 46.18 -45.44
N GLN A 4 -32.36 45.02 -45.98
CA GLN A 4 -32.00 44.86 -47.39
C GLN A 4 -33.18 45.08 -48.34
N ILE A 5 -34.42 44.86 -47.88
CA ILE A 5 -35.65 45.08 -48.66
C ILE A 5 -36.00 46.58 -48.70
N TYR A 6 -35.82 47.29 -47.59
CA TYR A 6 -36.07 48.74 -47.50
C TYR A 6 -35.04 49.60 -48.24
N CYS A 7 -33.77 49.21 -48.25
CA CYS A 7 -32.74 49.85 -49.07
C CYS A 7 -33.02 49.75 -50.58
N LYS A 8 -33.65 48.65 -51.04
CA LYS A 8 -34.07 48.49 -52.44
C LYS A 8 -35.33 49.27 -52.81
N THR A 9 -36.14 49.71 -51.84
CA THR A 9 -37.40 50.44 -52.05
C THR A 9 -37.32 51.96 -51.79
N LYS A 10 -36.10 52.53 -51.69
CA LYS A 10 -35.82 53.98 -51.47
C LYS A 10 -36.47 54.60 -50.22
N LYS A 11 -36.90 53.80 -49.24
CA LYS A 11 -37.44 54.27 -47.95
C LYS A 11 -36.34 54.30 -46.89
N HIS A 12 -35.56 55.39 -46.89
CA HIS A 12 -34.34 55.53 -46.11
C HIS A 12 -34.56 55.59 -44.59
N GLU A 13 -35.64 56.23 -44.12
CA GLU A 13 -35.93 56.32 -42.67
C GLU A 13 -36.25 54.97 -42.04
N GLN A 14 -37.07 54.15 -42.71
CA GLN A 14 -37.46 52.83 -42.20
C GLN A 14 -36.27 51.85 -42.21
N ALA A 15 -35.36 51.98 -43.19
CA ALA A 15 -34.11 51.24 -43.20
C ALA A 15 -33.20 51.62 -42.02
N LEU A 16 -33.07 52.91 -41.70
CA LEU A 16 -32.27 53.38 -40.57
C LEU A 16 -32.82 52.86 -39.23
N ALA A 17 -34.13 52.98 -39.00
CA ALA A 17 -34.78 52.49 -37.78
C ALA A 17 -34.59 50.98 -37.58
N HIS A 18 -34.71 50.18 -38.65
CA HIS A 18 -34.45 48.74 -38.57
C HIS A 18 -32.97 48.40 -38.35
N TYR A 19 -32.05 49.22 -38.85
CA TYR A 19 -30.61 49.05 -38.63
C TYR A 19 -30.21 49.38 -37.19
N GLU A 20 -30.75 50.44 -36.60
CA GLU A 20 -30.55 50.80 -35.19
C GLU A 20 -31.07 49.70 -34.26
N GLN A 21 -32.27 49.19 -34.51
CA GLN A 21 -32.79 48.05 -33.74
C GLN A 21 -31.90 46.81 -33.88
N TYR A 22 -31.42 46.52 -35.10
CA TYR A 22 -30.48 45.42 -35.31
C TYR A 22 -29.18 45.59 -34.50
N ILE A 23 -28.64 46.80 -34.40
CA ILE A 23 -27.44 47.08 -33.58
C ILE A 23 -27.73 46.78 -32.10
N VAL A 24 -28.85 47.29 -31.56
CA VAL A 24 -29.23 47.06 -30.16
C VAL A 24 -29.39 45.57 -29.85
N TYR A 25 -30.08 44.83 -30.71
CA TYR A 25 -30.26 43.39 -30.53
C TYR A 25 -28.94 42.61 -30.67
N ARG A 26 -28.09 42.96 -31.63
CA ARG A 26 -26.76 42.36 -31.81
C ARG A 26 -25.90 42.55 -30.57
N ASP A 27 -25.88 43.75 -30.02
CA ASP A 27 -25.04 44.09 -28.86
C ASP A 27 -25.57 43.38 -27.60
N SER A 28 -26.88 43.26 -27.43
CA SER A 28 -27.51 42.46 -26.37
C SER A 28 -27.17 40.96 -26.48
N ILE A 29 -27.25 40.38 -27.68
CA ILE A 29 -26.89 38.97 -27.93
C ILE A 29 -25.42 38.73 -27.62
N LYS A 30 -24.51 39.60 -28.11
CA LYS A 30 -23.08 39.50 -27.81
C LYS A 30 -22.79 39.60 -26.32
N ASN A 31 -23.48 40.47 -25.60
CA ASN A 31 -23.30 40.60 -24.15
C ASN A 31 -23.69 39.30 -23.41
N LYS A 32 -24.84 38.69 -23.78
CA LYS A 32 -25.27 37.39 -23.24
C LYS A 32 -24.32 36.25 -23.59
N GLU A 33 -23.77 36.22 -24.80
CA GLU A 33 -22.77 35.23 -25.20
C GLU A 33 -21.48 35.37 -24.40
N ASN A 34 -21.00 36.61 -24.21
CA ASN A 34 -19.82 36.90 -23.41
C ASN A 34 -20.03 36.54 -21.93
N GLU A 35 -21.18 36.87 -21.35
CA GLU A 35 -21.55 36.49 -19.99
C GLU A 35 -21.56 34.97 -19.83
N LYS A 36 -22.20 34.25 -20.77
CA LYS A 36 -22.23 32.78 -20.76
C LYS A 36 -20.86 32.16 -21.01
N ALA A 37 -19.98 32.81 -21.75
CA ALA A 37 -18.59 32.37 -21.94
C ALA A 37 -17.78 32.56 -20.66
N ALA A 38 -17.92 33.72 -20.00
CA ALA A 38 -17.27 34.02 -18.73
C ALA A 38 -17.71 33.05 -17.62
N ILE A 39 -19.02 32.79 -17.49
CA ILE A 39 -19.56 31.80 -16.54
C ILE A 39 -18.98 30.42 -16.81
N ARG A 40 -18.98 29.96 -18.07
CA ARG A 40 -18.40 28.66 -18.44
C ARG A 40 -16.92 28.56 -18.11
N GLN A 41 -16.16 29.63 -18.31
CA GLN A 41 -14.74 29.67 -17.98
C GLN A 41 -14.51 29.62 -16.47
N GLN A 42 -15.30 30.37 -15.69
CA GLN A 42 -15.25 30.36 -14.23
C GLN A 42 -15.61 28.98 -13.67
N THR A 43 -16.70 28.36 -14.13
CA THR A 43 -17.10 27.02 -13.71
C THR A 43 -16.03 25.96 -14.05
N LYS A 44 -15.41 26.04 -15.23
CA LYS A 44 -14.30 25.13 -15.59
C LYS A 44 -13.12 25.31 -14.65
N TYR A 45 -12.73 26.56 -14.39
CA TYR A 45 -11.62 26.87 -13.48
C TYR A 45 -11.89 26.39 -12.05
N GLU A 46 -13.10 26.61 -11.53
CA GLU A 46 -13.50 26.12 -10.22
C GLU A 46 -13.50 24.59 -10.16
N PHE A 47 -13.98 23.92 -11.21
CA PHE A 47 -13.99 22.47 -11.31
C PHE A 47 -12.57 21.89 -11.37
N GLU A 48 -11.69 22.47 -12.19
CA GLU A 48 -10.27 22.09 -12.25
C GLU A 48 -9.59 22.28 -10.90
N LYS A 49 -9.85 23.40 -10.22
CA LYS A 49 -9.32 23.65 -8.87
C LYS A 49 -9.81 22.61 -7.87
N GLN A 50 -11.09 22.25 -7.90
CA GLN A 50 -11.66 21.21 -7.03
C GLN A 50 -11.06 19.83 -7.32
N LEU A 51 -10.84 19.49 -8.60
CA LEU A 51 -10.17 18.26 -8.99
C LEU A 51 -8.74 18.20 -8.45
N ILE A 52 -7.98 19.28 -8.59
CA ILE A 52 -6.60 19.35 -8.06
C ILE A 52 -6.59 19.18 -6.54
N VAL A 53 -7.49 19.85 -5.82
CA VAL A 53 -7.59 19.71 -4.35
C VAL A 53 -7.96 18.28 -3.96
N LYS A 54 -8.94 17.67 -4.64
CA LYS A 54 -9.31 16.27 -4.39
C LYS A 54 -8.16 15.31 -4.66
N GLU A 55 -7.46 15.49 -5.77
CA GLU A 55 -6.30 14.66 -6.12
C GLU A 55 -5.18 14.82 -5.07
N GLN A 56 -4.95 16.04 -4.57
CA GLN A 56 -4.01 16.29 -3.48
C GLN A 56 -4.46 15.62 -2.18
N GLU A 57 -5.72 15.74 -1.79
CA GLU A 57 -6.27 15.09 -0.60
C GLU A 57 -6.18 13.55 -0.68
N GLU A 58 -6.47 12.98 -1.85
CA GLU A 58 -6.32 11.54 -2.09
C GLU A 58 -4.85 11.11 -2.01
N LYS A 59 -3.93 11.87 -2.61
CA LYS A 59 -2.48 11.60 -2.50
C LYS A 59 -2.00 11.70 -1.05
N GLU A 60 -2.45 12.71 -0.31
CA GLU A 60 -2.09 12.90 1.09
C GLU A 60 -2.61 11.73 1.95
N LYS A 61 -3.86 11.29 1.73
CA LYS A 61 -4.43 10.11 2.40
C LYS A 61 -3.66 8.84 2.07
N GLN A 62 -3.37 8.57 0.80
CA GLN A 62 -2.59 7.41 0.38
C GLN A 62 -1.19 7.44 1.00
N ARG A 63 -0.56 8.60 1.09
CA ARG A 63 0.75 8.77 1.74
C ARG A 63 0.67 8.49 3.24
N GLN A 64 -0.36 8.99 3.92
CA GLN A 64 -0.57 8.72 5.35
C GLN A 64 -0.82 7.23 5.63
N GLU A 65 -1.62 6.57 4.79
CA GLU A 65 -1.85 5.12 4.87
C GLU A 65 -0.57 4.33 4.63
N ALA A 66 0.21 4.68 3.60
CA ALA A 66 1.48 4.04 3.30
C ALA A 66 2.47 4.19 4.48
N VAL A 67 2.59 5.38 5.05
CA VAL A 67 3.44 5.64 6.22
C VAL A 67 2.95 4.85 7.45
N ALA A 68 1.63 4.72 7.65
CA ALA A 68 1.09 3.94 8.75
C ALA A 68 1.38 2.44 8.60
N VAL A 69 1.26 1.90 7.39
CA VAL A 69 1.64 0.51 7.08
C VAL A 69 3.14 0.30 7.27
N GLU A 70 3.96 1.20 6.76
CA GLU A 70 5.42 1.12 6.91
C GLU A 70 5.84 1.14 8.38
N ARG A 71 5.28 2.03 9.19
CA ARG A 71 5.55 2.06 10.64
C ARG A 71 5.16 0.77 11.34
N ARG A 72 4.00 0.19 10.99
CA ARG A 72 3.55 -1.09 11.57
C ARG A 72 4.50 -2.23 11.20
N ASN A 73 4.91 -2.29 9.94
CA ASN A 73 5.85 -3.30 9.45
C ASN A 73 7.21 -3.16 10.14
N ASN A 74 7.74 -1.94 10.25
CA ASN A 74 9.02 -1.68 10.92
C ASN A 74 9.01 -2.10 12.40
N LEU A 75 7.90 -1.88 13.11
CA LEU A 75 7.75 -2.33 14.51
C LEU A 75 7.71 -3.87 14.61
N GLN A 76 6.99 -4.56 13.72
CA GLN A 76 6.97 -6.02 13.68
C GLN A 76 8.36 -6.60 13.38
N TYR A 77 9.04 -6.08 12.36
CA TYR A 77 10.39 -6.51 12.02
C TYR A 77 11.39 -6.24 13.15
N SER A 78 11.27 -5.09 13.84
CA SER A 78 12.12 -4.76 14.99
C SER A 78 11.89 -5.73 16.16
N LEU A 79 10.63 -6.06 16.46
CA LEU A 79 10.29 -6.98 17.54
C LEU A 79 10.84 -8.39 17.29
N LEU A 80 10.75 -8.88 16.06
CA LEU A 80 11.29 -10.18 15.67
C LEU A 80 12.83 -10.20 15.72
N ALA A 81 13.47 -9.13 15.24
CA ALA A 81 14.94 -9.00 15.31
C ALA A 81 15.46 -9.01 16.75
N VAL A 82 14.79 -8.28 17.66
CA VAL A 82 15.11 -8.30 19.10
C VAL A 82 14.87 -9.69 19.70
N GLY A 83 13.77 -10.36 19.33
CA GLY A 83 13.47 -11.72 19.75
C GLY A 83 14.59 -12.70 19.39
N ILE A 84 15.03 -12.70 18.13
CA ILE A 84 16.15 -13.52 17.66
C ILE A 84 17.44 -13.23 18.44
N PHE A 85 17.75 -11.96 18.71
CA PHE A 85 18.94 -11.58 19.46
C PHE A 85 18.94 -12.11 20.91
N ILE A 86 17.82 -11.98 21.63
CA ILE A 86 17.64 -12.51 22.99
C ILE A 86 17.81 -14.03 23.00
N ILE A 87 17.27 -14.69 22.00
CA ILE A 87 17.35 -16.13 21.79
C ILE A 87 18.80 -16.61 21.62
N PHE A 88 19.60 -15.95 20.78
CA PHE A 88 21.00 -16.29 20.60
C PHE A 88 21.82 -16.03 21.87
N ALA A 89 21.49 -14.97 22.62
CA ALA A 89 22.10 -14.71 23.92
C ALA A 89 21.79 -15.82 24.93
N LEU A 90 20.53 -16.29 24.99
CA LEU A 90 20.12 -17.39 25.86
C LEU A 90 20.80 -18.72 25.49
N LEU A 91 20.93 -19.02 24.19
CA LEU A 91 21.66 -20.22 23.72
C LEU A 91 23.15 -20.15 24.08
N PHE A 92 23.78 -18.98 23.92
CA PHE A 92 25.18 -18.76 24.31
C PHE A 92 25.37 -18.92 25.82
N PHE A 93 24.47 -18.36 26.62
CA PHE A 93 24.53 -18.50 28.08
C PHE A 93 24.32 -19.96 28.51
N ALA A 94 23.33 -20.64 27.95
CA ALA A 94 23.04 -22.05 28.22
C ALA A 94 24.21 -22.98 27.89
N PHE A 95 25.06 -22.61 26.93
CA PHE A 95 26.28 -23.33 26.59
C PHE A 95 27.25 -23.48 27.78
N ARG A 96 27.14 -22.62 28.79
CA ARG A 96 28.02 -22.58 29.96
C ARG A 96 27.48 -23.32 31.20
N PHE A 97 26.18 -23.69 31.21
CA PHE A 97 25.49 -24.28 32.36
C PHE A 97 24.99 -25.71 32.09
N ASN A 98 24.91 -26.54 33.14
CA ASN A 98 24.28 -27.87 33.07
C ASN A 98 22.76 -27.72 33.24
N LEU A 99 22.05 -27.47 32.15
CA LEU A 99 20.59 -27.32 32.18
C LEU A 99 19.91 -28.70 32.16
N PRO A 100 18.77 -28.87 32.88
CA PRO A 100 17.99 -30.10 32.80
C PRO A 100 17.41 -30.29 31.39
N VAL A 101 17.27 -31.54 30.96
CA VAL A 101 16.89 -31.91 29.58
C VAL A 101 15.59 -31.25 29.12
N TRP A 102 14.62 -31.06 30.02
CA TRP A 102 13.35 -30.39 29.69
C TRP A 102 13.55 -28.91 29.32
N LEU A 103 14.46 -28.21 30.02
CA LEU A 103 14.74 -26.81 29.79
C LEU A 103 15.53 -26.62 28.49
N VAL A 104 16.43 -27.54 28.17
CA VAL A 104 17.12 -27.58 26.87
C VAL A 104 16.11 -27.71 25.73
N ASN A 105 15.11 -28.58 25.86
CA ASN A 105 14.06 -28.72 24.85
C ASN A 105 13.32 -27.40 24.64
N LEU A 106 12.93 -26.73 25.72
CA LEU A 106 12.26 -25.43 25.67
C LEU A 106 13.16 -24.35 25.04
N LEU A 107 14.43 -24.33 25.44
CA LEU A 107 15.39 -23.33 24.99
C LEU A 107 15.79 -23.48 23.53
N VAL A 108 15.68 -24.68 22.95
CA VAL A 108 15.87 -24.89 21.50
C VAL A 108 14.57 -24.63 20.74
N PHE A 109 13.42 -24.89 21.34
CA PHE A 109 12.11 -24.69 20.72
C PHE A 109 11.72 -23.22 20.55
N ILE A 110 11.87 -22.39 21.59
CA ILE A 110 11.50 -20.97 21.56
C ILE A 110 12.21 -20.19 20.43
N PRO A 111 13.56 -20.28 20.29
CA PRO A 111 14.29 -19.73 19.15
C PRO A 111 13.70 -20.07 17.79
N PHE A 112 13.30 -21.32 17.67
CA PHE A 112 12.89 -21.90 16.42
C PHE A 112 11.47 -21.49 16.05
N LEU A 113 10.60 -21.31 17.06
CA LEU A 113 9.27 -20.72 16.89
C LEU A 113 9.36 -19.26 16.46
N PHE A 114 10.25 -18.46 17.07
CA PHE A 114 10.48 -17.08 16.64
C PHE A 114 11.12 -16.98 15.24
N LEU A 115 12.04 -17.89 14.91
CA LEU A 115 12.63 -17.96 13.58
C LEU A 115 11.60 -18.38 12.53
N PHE A 116 10.70 -19.29 12.87
CA PHE A 116 9.56 -19.64 12.04
C PHE A 116 8.62 -18.45 11.83
N GLU A 117 8.22 -17.77 12.92
CA GLU A 117 7.38 -16.58 12.87
C GLU A 117 8.01 -15.46 12.03
N PHE A 118 9.32 -15.23 12.21
CA PHE A 118 10.07 -14.27 11.41
C PHE A 118 10.10 -14.65 9.94
N LEU A 119 10.34 -15.93 9.63
CA LEU A 119 10.33 -16.42 8.27
C LEU A 119 8.95 -16.29 7.63
N LEU A 120 7.86 -16.58 8.36
CA LEU A 120 6.49 -16.37 7.86
C LEU A 120 6.22 -14.90 7.56
N ILE A 121 6.54 -13.99 8.48
CA ILE A 121 6.29 -12.55 8.34
C ILE A 121 7.20 -11.90 7.28
N TRP A 122 8.43 -12.38 7.14
CA TRP A 122 9.33 -11.92 6.08
C TRP A 122 8.91 -12.44 4.70
N LEU A 123 8.41 -13.68 4.66
CA LEU A 123 7.93 -14.28 3.42
C LEU A 123 6.57 -13.70 3.02
N ASP A 124 5.71 -13.28 3.95
CA ASP A 124 4.39 -12.68 3.66
C ASP A 124 4.40 -11.69 2.47
N PRO A 125 5.17 -10.59 2.49
CA PRO A 125 5.23 -9.66 1.36
C PRO A 125 5.81 -10.28 0.08
N HIS A 126 6.74 -11.24 0.18
CA HIS A 126 7.29 -11.95 -0.98
C HIS A 126 6.30 -12.98 -1.55
N THR A 127 5.51 -13.65 -0.70
CA THR A 127 4.44 -14.58 -1.09
C THR A 127 3.33 -13.84 -1.77
N ASP A 128 2.91 -12.68 -1.28
CA ASP A 128 1.84 -11.91 -1.90
C ASP A 128 2.26 -11.42 -3.30
N GLN A 129 3.54 -11.04 -3.47
CA GLN A 129 4.10 -10.71 -4.79
C GLN A 129 4.17 -11.92 -5.73
N LEU A 130 4.69 -13.05 -5.25
CA LEU A 130 4.78 -14.29 -6.04
C LEU A 130 3.40 -14.83 -6.42
N ILE A 131 2.44 -14.81 -5.50
CA ILE A 131 1.07 -15.25 -5.76
C ILE A 131 0.41 -14.28 -6.74
N THR A 132 0.54 -12.96 -6.58
CA THR A 132 0.00 -11.99 -7.55
C THR A 132 0.60 -12.19 -8.94
N ALA A 133 1.89 -12.55 -9.03
CA ALA A 133 2.54 -12.88 -10.30
C ALA A 133 2.05 -14.20 -10.92
N LEU A 134 1.71 -15.20 -10.10
CA LEU A 134 1.27 -16.52 -10.56
C LEU A 134 -0.23 -16.59 -10.87
N THR A 135 -1.08 -15.86 -10.13
CA THR A 135 -2.55 -15.91 -10.27
C THR A 135 -3.14 -14.67 -10.92
N GLY A 136 -2.36 -13.60 -11.11
CA GLY A 136 -2.82 -12.32 -11.66
C GLY A 136 -3.81 -11.57 -10.76
N GLN A 137 -4.13 -12.09 -9.57
CA GLN A 137 -5.04 -11.47 -8.62
C GLN A 137 -4.27 -10.89 -7.43
N LYS A 138 -4.45 -9.58 -7.23
CA LYS A 138 -3.89 -8.85 -6.10
C LYS A 138 -4.65 -9.26 -4.84
N GLY A 139 -4.03 -10.08 -4.00
CA GLY A 139 -4.63 -10.61 -2.78
C GLY A 139 -4.77 -12.12 -2.70
N GLY A 140 -4.10 -12.87 -3.60
CA GLY A 140 -3.71 -14.28 -3.51
C GLY A 140 -4.57 -15.25 -2.70
N GLU A 141 -5.05 -16.32 -3.34
CA GLU A 141 -5.89 -17.32 -2.66
C GLU A 141 -5.31 -17.78 -1.31
N PRO A 142 -6.07 -17.68 -0.20
CA PRO A 142 -5.62 -18.05 1.14
C PRO A 142 -5.02 -19.46 1.22
N ALA A 143 -5.49 -20.38 0.36
CA ALA A 143 -5.01 -21.75 0.29
C ALA A 143 -3.54 -21.86 -0.15
N ILE A 144 -3.09 -21.06 -1.12
CA ILE A 144 -1.72 -21.09 -1.63
C ILE A 144 -0.75 -20.54 -0.57
N LYS A 145 -1.15 -19.47 0.12
CA LYS A 145 -0.39 -18.91 1.23
C LYS A 145 -0.19 -19.93 2.36
N LEU A 146 -1.25 -20.65 2.73
CA LEU A 146 -1.16 -21.74 3.72
C LEU A 146 -0.25 -22.88 3.26
N LEU A 147 -0.30 -23.25 1.98
CA LEU A 147 0.55 -24.30 1.42
C LEU A 147 2.04 -23.93 1.46
N ILE A 148 2.38 -22.68 1.13
CA ILE A 148 3.76 -22.17 1.24
C ILE A 148 4.23 -22.20 2.70
N ASN A 149 3.40 -21.76 3.64
CA ASN A 149 3.72 -21.79 5.07
C ASN A 149 3.93 -23.23 5.58
N ALA A 150 3.13 -24.18 5.10
CA ALA A 150 3.29 -25.60 5.43
C ALA A 150 4.59 -26.20 4.87
N ILE A 151 4.96 -25.86 3.63
CA ILE A 151 6.24 -26.27 3.03
C ILE A 151 7.40 -25.70 3.84
N MET A 152 7.34 -24.42 4.20
CA MET A 152 8.34 -23.76 5.04
C MET A 152 8.49 -24.46 6.40
N ALA A 153 7.39 -24.75 7.08
CA ALA A 153 7.40 -25.50 8.33
C ALA A 153 8.09 -26.87 8.16
N GLY A 154 7.85 -27.55 7.03
CA GLY A 154 8.50 -28.80 6.66
C GLY A 154 10.03 -28.69 6.49
N VAL A 155 10.54 -27.57 5.98
CA VAL A 155 11.99 -27.30 5.85
C VAL A 155 12.62 -26.91 7.19
N ILE A 156 11.87 -26.19 8.01
CA ILE A 156 12.29 -25.66 9.31
C ILE A 156 12.44 -26.84 10.30
N PHE A 157 11.51 -27.78 10.34
CA PHE A 157 11.55 -28.92 11.26
C PHE A 157 12.86 -29.76 11.28
N PRO A 158 13.47 -30.17 10.15
CA PRO A 158 14.73 -30.92 10.17
C PRO A 158 15.90 -30.07 10.70
N VAL A 159 15.91 -28.77 10.42
CA VAL A 159 16.91 -27.84 10.97
C VAL A 159 16.74 -27.73 12.49
N HIS A 160 15.51 -27.67 13.01
CA HIS A 160 15.23 -27.72 14.45
C HIS A 160 15.89 -28.94 15.10
N LYS A 161 15.63 -30.12 14.51
CA LYS A 161 16.08 -31.40 15.02
C LYS A 161 17.59 -31.55 14.99
N PHE A 162 18.24 -30.95 13.99
CA PHE A 162 19.70 -30.88 13.94
C PHE A 162 20.27 -30.09 15.13
N PHE A 163 19.74 -28.88 15.38
CA PHE A 163 20.17 -28.05 16.51
C PHE A 163 19.87 -28.70 17.87
N GLU A 164 18.70 -29.33 18.03
CA GLU A 164 18.32 -30.08 19.22
C GLU A 164 19.35 -31.18 19.53
N ARG A 165 19.77 -31.92 18.50
CA ARG A 165 20.77 -33.00 18.64
C ARG A 165 22.15 -32.46 19.01
N VAL A 166 22.59 -31.37 18.39
CA VAL A 166 23.91 -30.75 18.66
C VAL A 166 24.01 -30.26 20.10
N LEU A 167 22.97 -29.57 20.60
CA LEU A 167 22.94 -29.06 21.98
C LEU A 167 22.85 -30.20 23.00
N LYS A 168 22.00 -31.21 22.77
CA LYS A 168 21.89 -32.38 23.66
C LYS A 168 23.16 -33.22 23.69
N GLY A 169 23.79 -33.44 22.53
CA GLY A 169 25.00 -34.25 22.42
C GLY A 169 26.16 -33.73 23.27
N ARG A 170 26.28 -32.41 23.43
CA ARG A 170 27.35 -31.79 24.24
C ARG A 170 27.03 -31.69 25.73
N MET A 171 25.76 -31.54 26.12
CA MET A 171 25.38 -31.50 27.54
C MET A 171 25.34 -32.88 28.20
N ILE A 172 24.95 -33.92 27.45
CA ILE A 172 24.88 -35.30 27.98
C ILE A 172 26.28 -35.97 27.97
N GLY A 173 27.20 -35.52 27.12
CA GLY A 173 28.58 -36.03 27.04
C GLY A 173 29.44 -35.80 28.29
N LYS A 174 29.00 -35.00 29.26
CA LYS A 174 29.75 -34.71 30.50
C LYS A 174 29.37 -35.61 31.69
N GLY A 175 28.38 -36.50 31.53
CA GLY A 175 27.87 -37.37 32.60
C GLY A 175 28.28 -38.85 32.53
N ARG A 176 29.18 -39.24 31.64
CA ARG A 176 29.59 -40.65 31.44
C ARG A 176 31.10 -40.85 31.59
N GLY A 177 31.67 -40.20 32.60
CA GLY A 177 33.08 -40.31 32.99
C GLY A 177 33.31 -40.63 34.46
N GLU A 178 32.26 -40.93 35.23
CA GLU A 178 32.38 -41.48 36.59
C GLU A 178 31.29 -42.52 36.81
N LYS A 179 31.67 -43.78 36.62
CA LYS A 179 31.36 -44.98 37.42
C LYS A 179 31.74 -46.22 36.64
#